data_AF-A0A1F6A316-F1
#
_entry.id   AF-A0A1F6A316-F1
#
_cell.length_a   1.000
_cell.length_b   1.000
_cell.length_c   1.000
_cell.angle_alpha   90.00
_cell.angle_beta   90.00
_cell.angle_gamma   90.00
#
_symmetry.space_group_name_H-M   'P 1'
#
loop_
_entity.id
_entity.type
_entity.pdbx_description
1 polymer ?
#
loop_
_entity_poly.entity_id
_entity_poly.type
_entity_poly.pdbx_seq_one_letter_code
_entity_poly.pdbx_strand_id
1 'polypeptide(L)'
;MSTVNISIPQEQLNFIDKLVNNYGFANRSEFIRALIRLLAFKPELINQTALFPFSVPSSRSRVKIIADFRKSGKYSKSFIKDLEEGLKTSDFFTD
;
A
#
# COMPACT_ATOMS: atom_id res chain seq x y z
N MET A 1 11.09 13.47 -23.90
CA MET A 1 10.94 12.11 -23.34
C MET A 1 11.73 12.08 -22.04
N SER A 2 11.14 11.60 -20.95
CA SER A 2 11.80 11.55 -19.63
C SER A 2 11.97 10.09 -19.22
N THR A 3 13.11 9.75 -18.62
CA THR A 3 13.42 8.40 -18.17
C THR A 3 13.06 8.25 -16.71
N VAL A 4 12.35 7.16 -16.37
CA VAL A 4 12.02 6.78 -15.00
C VAL A 4 12.66 5.42 -14.72
N ASN A 5 13.39 5.31 -13.62
CA ASN A 5 13.99 4.07 -13.16
C ASN A 5 13.18 3.52 -12.00
N ILE A 6 12.87 2.22 -12.03
CA ILE A 6 12.10 1.54 -10.99
C ILE A 6 12.78 0.22 -10.67
N SER A 7 13.01 -0.04 -9.38
CA SER A 7 13.48 -1.34 -8.90
C SER A 7 12.27 -2.20 -8.50
N ILE A 8 12.21 -3.42 -9.03
CA ILE A 8 11.16 -4.39 -8.70
C ILE A 8 11.77 -5.76 -8.41
N PRO A 9 11.13 -6.60 -7.58
CA PRO A 9 11.54 -7.98 -7.36
C PRO A 9 11.61 -8.78 -8.67
N GLN A 10 12.55 -9.72 -8.74
CA GLN A 10 12.76 -10.53 -9.95
C GLN A 10 11.51 -11.31 -10.37
N GLU A 11 10.71 -11.79 -9.42
CA GLU A 11 9.45 -12.48 -9.70
C GLU A 11 8.43 -11.59 -10.43
N GLN A 12 8.34 -10.31 -10.04
CA GLN A 12 7.47 -9.34 -10.71
C GLN A 12 7.99 -9.01 -12.11
N LEU A 13 9.32 -8.92 -12.28
CA LEU A 13 9.93 -8.74 -13.60
C LEU A 13 9.60 -9.92 -14.52
N ASN A 14 9.74 -11.15 -14.03
CA ASN A 14 9.41 -12.36 -14.79
C ASN A 14 7.92 -12.41 -15.17
N PHE A 15 7.04 -11.94 -14.27
CA PHE A 15 5.62 -11.81 -14.56
C PHE A 15 5.36 -10.77 -15.67
N ILE A 16 5.98 -9.60 -15.59
CA ILE A 16 5.89 -8.57 -16.63
C ILE A 16 6.37 -9.12 -17.98
N ASP A 17 7.48 -9.86 -18.02
CA ASP A 17 7.99 -10.47 -19.25
C ASP A 17 6.99 -11.42 -19.90
N LYS A 18 6.31 -12.23 -19.09
CA LYS A 18 5.23 -13.10 -19.58
C LYS A 18 4.10 -12.29 -20.19
N LEU A 19 3.68 -11.18 -19.56
CA LEU A 19 2.62 -10.32 -20.11
C LEU A 19 3.06 -9.65 -21.41
N VAL A 20 4.28 -9.11 -21.46
CA VAL A 20 4.84 -8.51 -22.69
C VAL A 20 4.76 -9.50 -23.85
N ASN A 21 5.20 -10.75 -23.62
CA ASN A 21 5.17 -11.80 -24.65
C ASN A 21 3.74 -12.22 -25.01
N ASN A 22 2.89 -12.48 -24.02
CA ASN A 22 1.53 -12.98 -24.24
C ASN A 22 0.64 -11.98 -24.98
N TYR A 23 0.83 -10.69 -24.73
CA TYR A 23 0.04 -9.62 -25.34
C TYR A 23 0.76 -8.96 -26.54
N GLY A 24 1.93 -9.48 -26.96
CA GLY A 24 2.62 -9.05 -28.18
C GLY A 24 3.21 -7.64 -28.12
N PHE A 25 3.62 -7.16 -26.95
CA PHE A 25 4.27 -5.86 -26.83
C PHE A 25 5.73 -5.90 -27.31
N ALA A 26 6.15 -4.87 -28.03
CA ALA A 26 7.51 -4.79 -28.58
C ALA A 26 8.62 -4.81 -27.52
N ASN A 27 8.35 -4.28 -26.33
CA ASN A 27 9.25 -4.30 -25.18
C ASN A 27 8.51 -3.95 -23.88
N ARG A 28 9.21 -4.11 -22.75
CA ARG A 28 8.72 -3.73 -21.41
C ARG A 28 8.28 -2.27 -21.34
N SER A 29 9.01 -1.36 -21.96
CA SER A 29 8.70 0.07 -21.92
C SER A 29 7.39 0.41 -22.62
N GLU A 30 7.07 -0.23 -23.75
CA GLU A 30 5.77 -0.04 -24.43
C GLU A 30 4.62 -0.65 -23.64
N PHE A 31 4.84 -1.82 -23.03
CA PHE A 31 3.87 -2.41 -22.13
C PHE A 31 3.54 -1.48 -20.94
N ILE A 32 4.56 -0.96 -20.25
CA ILE A 32 4.37 -0.03 -19.14
C ILE A 32 3.71 1.27 -19.62
N ARG A 33 4.09 1.81 -20.79
CA ARG A 33 3.43 2.99 -21.37
C ARG A 33 1.95 2.72 -21.67
N ALA A 34 1.60 1.53 -22.16
CA ALA A 34 0.22 1.15 -22.41
C ALA A 34 -0.59 1.08 -21.10
N LEU A 35 0.00 0.55 -20.02
CA LEU A 35 -0.61 0.57 -18.69
C LEU A 35 -0.81 1.98 -18.17
N ILE A 36 0.20 2.86 -18.29
CA ILE A 36 0.07 4.26 -17.88
C ILE A 36 -1.07 4.95 -18.64
N ARG A 37 -1.19 4.71 -19.96
CA ARG A 37 -2.31 5.23 -20.76
C ARG A 37 -3.66 4.68 -20.29
N LEU A 38 -3.73 3.39 -19.95
CA LEU A 38 -4.95 2.78 -19.40
C LEU A 38 -5.35 3.43 -18.09
N LEU A 39 -4.41 3.64 -17.17
CA LEU A 39 -4.67 4.28 -15.88
C LEU A 39 -5.08 5.76 -16.04
N ALA A 40 -4.52 6.46 -17.03
CA ALA A 40 -4.94 7.82 -17.36
C ALA A 40 -6.38 7.88 -17.90
N PHE A 41 -6.81 6.85 -18.63
CA PHE A 41 -8.17 6.74 -19.16
C PHE A 41 -9.19 6.19 -18.14
N LYS A 42 -8.74 5.32 -17.22
CA LYS A 42 -9.54 4.64 -16.19
C LYS A 42 -8.90 4.82 -14.81
N PRO A 43 -8.94 6.03 -14.23
CA PRO A 43 -8.30 6.33 -12.95
C PRO A 43 -8.89 5.53 -11.78
N GLU A 44 -10.12 5.03 -11.89
CA GLU A 44 -10.77 4.18 -10.90
C GLU A 44 -10.02 2.88 -10.60
N LEU A 45 -9.22 2.38 -11.55
CA LEU A 45 -8.38 1.20 -11.35
C LEU A 45 -7.29 1.44 -10.30
N ILE A 46 -6.83 2.69 -10.13
CA ILE A 46 -5.84 3.05 -9.12
C ILE A 46 -6.38 2.76 -7.71
N ASN A 47 -7.67 3.04 -7.48
CA ASN A 47 -8.31 2.76 -6.19
C ASN A 47 -8.32 1.26 -5.84
N GLN A 48 -8.29 0.39 -6.85
CA GLN A 48 -8.24 -1.07 -6.66
C GLN A 48 -6.82 -1.58 -6.37
N THR A 49 -5.78 -0.80 -6.68
CA THR A 49 -4.39 -1.17 -6.41
C THR A 49 -3.99 -1.01 -4.94
N ALA A 50 -4.78 -0.29 -4.15
CA ALA A 50 -4.63 -0.21 -2.70
C ALA A 50 -5.11 -1.52 -2.05
N LEU A 51 -4.30 -2.58 -2.14
CA LEU A 51 -4.56 -3.89 -1.51
C LEU A 51 -4.73 -3.81 0.02
N PHE A 52 -4.28 -2.71 0.63
CA PHE A 52 -4.73 -2.25 1.93
C PHE A 52 -5.01 -0.75 1.80
N PRO A 53 -6.28 -0.31 1.72
CA PRO A 53 -6.53 1.08 2.05
C PRO A 53 -6.06 1.22 3.50
N PHE A 54 -4.98 1.97 3.73
CA PHE A 54 -4.69 2.50 5.05
C PHE A 54 -5.84 3.43 5.39
N SER A 55 -6.96 2.84 5.82
CA SER A 55 -8.12 3.57 6.27
C SER A 55 -7.68 4.27 7.53
N VAL A 56 -7.83 5.59 7.52
CA VAL A 56 -7.62 6.38 8.72
C VAL A 56 -8.47 5.74 9.82
N PRO A 57 -7.90 5.45 11.00
CA PRO A 57 -8.67 4.87 12.08
C PRO A 57 -9.87 5.75 12.39
N SER A 58 -11.03 5.12 12.60
CA SER A 58 -12.31 5.81 12.86
C SER A 58 -12.31 6.65 14.14
N SER A 59 -11.29 6.46 14.99
CA SER A 59 -11.05 7.20 16.21
C SER A 59 -9.62 7.70 16.23
N ARG A 60 -9.44 8.96 16.66
CA ARG A 60 -8.11 9.52 16.98
C ARG A 60 -7.73 9.37 18.45
N SER A 61 -8.69 9.03 19.32
CA SER A 61 -8.46 8.83 20.75
C SER A 61 -7.48 7.69 21.01
N ARG A 62 -6.34 8.03 21.61
CA ARG A 62 -5.29 7.08 21.99
C ARG A 62 -5.82 6.11 23.02
N VAL A 63 -6.55 6.63 24.02
CA VAL A 63 -7.19 5.84 25.07
C VAL A 63 -8.14 4.80 24.48
N LYS A 64 -9.00 5.19 23.53
CA LYS A 64 -9.95 4.27 22.90
C LYS A 64 -9.25 3.18 22.09
N ILE A 65 -8.25 3.56 21.28
CA ILE A 65 -7.47 2.60 20.48
C ILE A 65 -6.82 1.56 21.38
N ILE A 66 -6.11 1.99 22.43
CA ILE A 66 -5.44 1.06 23.35
C ILE A 66 -6.44 0.17 24.09
N ALA A 67 -7.59 0.71 24.51
CA ALA A 67 -8.64 -0.07 25.15
C ALA A 67 -9.20 -1.17 24.21
N ASP A 68 -9.46 -0.83 22.95
CA ASP A 68 -9.99 -1.77 21.95
C ASP A 68 -8.96 -2.88 21.63
N PHE A 69 -7.69 -2.53 21.49
CA PHE A 69 -6.61 -3.50 21.26
C PHE A 69 -6.44 -4.44 22.47
N ARG A 70 -6.49 -3.93 23.71
CA ARG A 70 -6.46 -4.75 24.93
C ARG A 70 -7.66 -5.69 25.00
N LYS A 71 -8.86 -5.19 24.68
CA LYS A 71 -10.11 -5.97 24.69
C LYS A 71 -10.09 -7.11 23.68
N SER A 72 -9.38 -6.97 22.56
CA SER A 72 -9.31 -8.01 21.54
C SER A 72 -8.63 -9.30 22.01
N GLY A 73 -7.74 -9.23 23.01
CA GLY A 73 -6.96 -10.37 23.51
C GLY A 73 -5.96 -10.99 22.51
N LYS A 74 -5.80 -10.39 21.32
CA LYS A 74 -4.98 -10.95 20.22
C LYS A 74 -3.52 -10.51 20.26
N TYR A 75 -3.16 -9.58 21.13
CA TYR A 75 -1.86 -8.92 21.12
C TYR A 75 -1.14 -9.08 22.47
N SER A 76 0.19 -9.20 22.42
CA SER A 76 1.01 -9.32 23.62
C SER A 76 1.05 -8.01 24.41
N LYS A 77 1.34 -8.10 25.71
CA LYS A 77 1.52 -6.91 26.57
C LYS A 77 2.64 -5.99 26.07
N SER A 78 3.72 -6.56 25.51
CA SER A 78 4.81 -5.78 24.93
C SER A 78 4.35 -4.99 23.72
N PHE A 79 3.64 -5.63 22.78
CA PHE A 79 3.09 -4.94 21.61
C PHE A 79 2.18 -3.78 22.00
N ILE A 80 1.29 -3.99 22.98
CA ILE A 80 0.38 -2.94 23.46
C ILE A 80 1.15 -1.76 24.05
N LYS A 81 2.27 -2.02 24.75
CA LYS A 81 3.12 -0.97 25.32
C LYS A 81 3.81 -0.16 24.23
N ASP A 82 4.39 -0.83 23.23
CA ASP A 82 5.06 -0.18 22.10
C ASP A 82 4.07 0.65 21.27
N LEU A 83 2.85 0.12 21.08
CA LEU A 83 1.76 0.84 20.43
C LEU A 83 1.36 2.09 21.22
N GLU A 84 1.25 2.01 22.54
CA GLU A 84 0.92 3.15 23.40
C GLU A 84 1.98 4.26 23.32
N GLU A 85 3.26 3.89 23.27
CA GLU A 85 4.36 4.83 23.10
C GLU A 85 4.34 5.50 21.72
N GLY A 86 4.18 4.72 20.65
CA GLY A 86 4.06 5.25 19.29
C GLY A 86 2.85 6.17 19.07
N LEU A 87 1.72 5.89 19.72
CA LEU A 87 0.55 6.77 19.66
C LEU A 87 0.76 8.08 20.42
N LYS A 88 1.59 8.11 21.49
CA LYS A 88 1.89 9.33 22.24
C LYS A 88 2.83 10.27 21.49
N THR A 89 3.73 9.74 20.68
CA THR A 89 4.69 10.54 19.89
C THR A 89 4.10 11.07 18.58
N SER A 90 2.90 10.64 18.22
CA SER A 90 2.25 11.06 16.98
C SER A 90 1.38 12.30 17.18
N ASP A 91 1.62 13.34 16.38
CA ASP A 91 0.78 14.55 16.34
C ASP A 91 -0.63 14.30 15.77
N PHE A 92 -0.86 13.13 15.17
CA PHE A 92 -2.12 12.78 14.53
C PHE A 92 -3.17 12.24 15.52
N PHE A 93 -2.73 11.57 16.58
CA PHE A 93 -3.59 10.92 17.56
C PHE A 93 -3.71 11.77 18.82
N THR A 94 -4.94 12.20 19.14
CA THR A 94 -5.24 13.06 20.28
C THR A 94 -6.31 12.42 21.14
N ASP A 95 -6.26 12.66 22.45
CA ASP A 95 -7.37 12.32 23.35
C ASP A 95 -8.41 13.44 23.39
#